data_AF-A0A849ZKA5-F1
#
_entry.id   AF-A0A849ZKA5-F1
#
_cell.length_a   1.000
_cell.length_b   1.000
_cell.length_c   1.000
_cell.angle_alpha   90.00
_cell.angle_beta   90.00
_cell.angle_gamma   90.00
#
_symmetry.space_group_name_H-M   'P 1'
#
loop_
_entity.id
_entity.type
_entity.pdbx_description
1 polymer ?
#
loop_
_entity_poly.entity_id
_entity_poly.type
_entity_poly.pdbx_seq_one_letter_code
_entity_poly.pdbx_strand_id
1 'polypeptide(L)'
;QACHDYCGPLTPNGCDCFGCCELPAGSGSFVWLGSIGANENTVCTLNDVTNPDICHPCEPVDDCLNPCDPCEICIGKPLPGPECFGGEGGGGSGAGGAPGMQCPDGVQECGLAGQAPCPTGYYCITGCCQFEPQ
;
A
#
# COMPACT_ATOMS: atom_id res chain seq x y z
N GLN A 1 -15.52 4.56 -13.67
CA GLN A 1 -16.31 4.90 -12.47
C GLN A 1 -16.46 3.71 -11.53
N ALA A 2 -17.27 2.68 -11.83
CA ALA A 2 -17.51 1.58 -10.89
C ALA A 2 -16.25 0.87 -10.34
N CYS A 3 -15.23 0.65 -11.18
CA CYS A 3 -13.97 0.06 -10.73
C CYS A 3 -13.24 0.99 -9.74
N HIS A 4 -13.12 2.28 -10.04
CA HIS A 4 -12.49 3.25 -9.13
C HIS A 4 -13.25 3.36 -7.80
N ASP A 5 -14.58 3.44 -7.83
CA ASP A 5 -15.39 3.63 -6.63
C ASP A 5 -15.31 2.43 -5.67
N TYR A 6 -15.11 1.22 -6.22
CA TYR A 6 -15.01 -0.01 -5.44
C TYR A 6 -13.56 -0.33 -5.06
N CYS A 7 -12.64 -0.25 -6.01
CA CYS A 7 -11.25 -0.63 -5.83
C CYS A 7 -10.44 0.47 -5.15
N GLY A 8 -10.76 1.75 -5.35
CA GLY A 8 -10.00 2.87 -4.78
C GLY A 8 -9.78 2.74 -3.27
N PRO A 9 -10.83 2.56 -2.46
CA PRO A 9 -10.70 2.37 -1.01
C PRO A 9 -9.91 1.11 -0.58
N LEU A 10 -9.82 0.12 -1.47
CA LEU A 10 -9.14 -1.16 -1.22
C LEU A 10 -7.73 -1.20 -1.81
N THR A 11 -7.36 -0.19 -2.60
CA THR A 11 -6.08 -0.15 -3.29
C THR A 11 -4.99 0.11 -2.25
N PRO A 12 -4.04 -0.83 -2.07
CA PRO A 12 -2.97 -0.67 -1.09
C PRO A 12 -2.17 0.61 -1.33
N ASN A 13 -1.69 1.25 -0.26
CA ASN A 13 -0.78 2.39 -0.38
C ASN A 13 0.48 1.98 -1.17
N GLY A 14 0.84 2.77 -2.17
CA GLY A 14 1.91 2.50 -3.12
C GLY A 14 1.51 1.68 -4.35
N CYS A 15 0.22 1.46 -4.62
CA CYS A 15 -0.25 0.63 -5.73
C CYS A 15 -1.38 1.28 -6.52
N ASP A 16 -1.60 0.83 -7.75
CA ASP A 16 -2.85 1.04 -8.48
C ASP A 16 -3.86 -0.10 -8.22
N CYS A 17 -5.11 0.10 -8.66
CA CYS A 17 -6.20 -0.88 -8.51
C CYS A 17 -5.91 -2.25 -9.10
N PHE A 18 -4.96 -2.33 -10.03
CA PHE A 18 -4.68 -3.55 -10.76
C PHE A 18 -3.58 -4.35 -10.05
N GLY A 19 -2.72 -3.70 -9.27
CA GLY A 19 -1.59 -4.34 -8.59
C GLY A 19 -0.23 -3.97 -9.19
N CYS A 20 -0.16 -2.84 -9.91
CA CYS A 20 1.10 -2.19 -10.25
C CYS A 20 1.54 -1.33 -9.06
N CYS A 21 2.65 -1.69 -8.42
CA CYS A 21 3.07 -1.09 -7.16
C CYS A 21 4.46 -0.49 -7.22
N GLU A 22 4.67 0.65 -6.58
CA GLU A 22 5.96 1.28 -6.44
C GLU A 22 6.83 0.48 -5.46
N LEU A 23 7.82 -0.24 -5.98
CA LEU A 23 8.66 -1.13 -5.20
C LEU A 23 10.14 -1.01 -5.60
N PRO A 24 11.05 -0.74 -4.64
CA PRO A 24 10.79 -0.35 -3.26
C PRO A 24 9.95 0.95 -3.16
N ALA A 25 9.17 1.12 -2.10
CA ALA A 25 8.33 2.31 -1.93
C ALA A 25 9.16 3.61 -2.00
N GLY A 26 8.65 4.62 -2.71
CA GLY A 26 9.34 5.89 -2.93
C GLY A 26 10.51 5.85 -3.93
N SER A 27 10.67 4.76 -4.69
CA SER A 27 11.75 4.62 -5.67
C SER A 27 11.46 5.19 -7.06
N GLY A 28 10.19 5.47 -7.38
CA GLY A 28 9.70 5.75 -8.72
C GLY A 28 9.68 4.54 -9.66
N SER A 29 10.00 3.33 -9.17
CA SER A 29 10.00 2.10 -9.97
C SER A 29 8.75 1.27 -9.65
N PHE A 30 8.03 0.86 -10.68
CA PHE A 30 6.75 0.16 -10.55
C PHE A 30 6.85 -1.29 -11.01
N VAL A 31 6.33 -2.20 -10.19
CA VAL A 31 6.40 -3.66 -10.36
C VAL A 31 5.01 -4.26 -10.28
N TRP A 32 4.71 -5.17 -11.19
CA TRP A 32 3.45 -5.91 -11.20
C TRP A 32 3.48 -7.03 -10.16
N LEU A 33 2.58 -7.01 -9.17
CA LEU A 33 2.56 -8.02 -8.10
C LEU A 33 2.23 -9.43 -8.58
N GLY A 34 1.49 -9.56 -9.69
CA GLY A 34 1.18 -10.86 -10.30
C GLY A 34 2.32 -11.41 -11.16
N SER A 35 3.55 -10.91 -11.03
CA SER A 35 4.68 -11.35 -11.85
C SER A 35 5.11 -12.78 -11.51
N ILE A 36 5.15 -13.59 -12.54
CA ILE A 36 5.74 -14.94 -12.56
C ILE A 36 6.95 -14.92 -13.48
N GLY A 37 8.04 -15.52 -13.04
CA GLY A 37 9.26 -15.63 -13.84
C GLY A 37 9.06 -16.52 -15.06
N ALA A 38 9.97 -16.41 -16.03
CA ALA A 38 9.89 -17.12 -17.32
C ALA A 38 9.79 -18.66 -17.23
N ASN A 39 10.09 -19.26 -16.08
CA ASN A 39 9.97 -20.69 -15.83
C ASN A 39 8.61 -21.10 -15.21
N GLU A 40 7.69 -20.14 -15.07
CA GLU A 40 6.34 -20.26 -14.49
C GLU A 40 6.28 -20.78 -13.03
N ASN A 41 7.44 -20.95 -12.39
CA ASN A 41 7.58 -21.49 -11.03
C ASN A 41 8.21 -20.50 -10.04
N THR A 42 8.86 -19.44 -10.54
CA THR A 42 9.40 -18.37 -9.71
C THR A 42 8.36 -17.27 -9.58
N VAL A 43 8.08 -16.85 -8.35
CA VAL A 43 7.18 -15.73 -8.04
C VAL A 43 8.03 -14.53 -7.66
N CYS A 44 7.63 -13.34 -8.07
CA CYS A 44 8.29 -12.11 -7.63
C CYS A 44 8.26 -12.00 -6.09
N THR A 45 9.44 -11.83 -5.50
CA THR A 45 9.60 -11.59 -4.06
C THR A 45 10.27 -10.25 -3.83
N LEU A 46 10.16 -9.71 -2.61
CA LEU A 46 10.86 -8.46 -2.26
C LEU A 46 12.39 -8.56 -2.43
N ASN A 47 12.98 -9.75 -2.29
CA ASN A 47 14.42 -9.95 -2.50
C ASN A 47 14.83 -9.86 -3.97
N ASP A 48 13.90 -10.17 -4.88
CA ASP A 48 14.13 -10.22 -6.32
C ASP A 48 13.52 -8.99 -7.02
N VAL A 49 13.03 -8.00 -6.28
CA VAL A 49 12.19 -6.90 -6.80
C VAL A 49 12.85 -6.06 -7.89
N THR A 50 14.18 -6.02 -7.90
CA THR A 50 14.98 -5.32 -8.93
C THR A 50 15.30 -6.19 -10.15
N ASN A 51 14.84 -7.44 -10.18
CA ASN A 51 15.07 -8.38 -11.28
C ASN A 51 13.89 -8.36 -12.26
N PRO A 52 14.02 -7.72 -13.43
CA PRO A 52 12.91 -7.59 -14.38
C PRO A 52 12.52 -8.91 -15.06
N ASP A 53 13.33 -9.97 -14.97
CA ASP A 53 13.00 -11.29 -15.52
C ASP A 53 12.09 -12.11 -14.58
N ILE A 54 11.90 -11.64 -13.34
CA ILE A 54 11.05 -12.25 -12.31
C ILE A 54 9.94 -11.29 -11.88
N CYS A 55 10.28 -10.02 -11.69
CA CYS A 55 9.42 -8.94 -11.23
C CYS A 55 9.23 -7.95 -12.38
N HIS A 56 8.19 -8.19 -13.19
CA HIS A 56 7.97 -7.43 -14.41
C HIS A 56 7.62 -5.97 -14.09
N PRO A 57 8.25 -5.01 -14.77
CA PRO A 57 7.86 -3.61 -14.65
C PRO A 57 6.46 -3.39 -15.19
N CYS A 58 5.76 -2.40 -14.65
CA CYS A 58 4.43 -2.00 -15.10
C CYS A 58 4.31 -0.47 -15.11
N GLU A 59 3.33 0.03 -15.86
CA GLU A 59 2.92 1.44 -15.82
C GLU A 59 1.67 1.53 -14.94
N PRO A 60 1.66 2.35 -13.89
CA PRO A 60 0.50 2.48 -13.02
C PRO A 60 -0.65 3.20 -13.73
N VAL A 61 -1.88 2.85 -13.36
CA VAL A 61 -3.07 3.60 -13.76
C VAL A 61 -3.28 4.79 -12.82
N ASP A 62 -2.89 5.98 -13.26
CA ASP A 62 -2.97 7.23 -12.48
C ASP A 62 -4.34 7.48 -11.84
N ASP A 63 -5.42 7.17 -12.56
CA ASP A 63 -6.80 7.43 -12.11
C ASP A 63 -7.13 6.76 -10.77
N CYS A 64 -6.42 5.69 -10.38
CA CYS A 64 -6.62 5.05 -9.09
C CYS A 64 -5.31 4.61 -8.42
N LEU A 65 -4.21 5.24 -8.79
CA LEU A 65 -2.96 5.10 -8.08
C LEU A 65 -3.14 5.67 -6.67
N ASN A 66 -2.99 4.82 -5.66
CA ASN A 66 -2.89 5.23 -4.28
C ASN A 66 -1.40 5.37 -3.94
N PRO A 67 -0.83 6.58 -3.87
CA PRO A 67 0.58 6.77 -3.60
C PRO A 67 0.97 6.24 -2.21
N CYS A 68 2.27 6.14 -1.94
CA CYS A 68 2.78 5.80 -0.63
C CYS A 68 3.34 7.05 0.04
N ASP A 69 2.55 7.70 0.89
CA ASP A 69 3.00 8.90 1.57
C ASP A 69 4.00 8.60 2.70
N PRO A 70 4.84 9.59 3.10
CA PRO A 70 6.01 9.36 3.95
C PRO A 70 5.71 8.65 5.25
N CYS A 71 4.47 8.67 5.71
CA CYS A 71 4.12 7.96 6.92
C CYS A 71 2.81 7.17 6.92
N GLU A 72 2.48 6.71 5.73
CA GLU A 72 1.67 5.52 5.56
C GLU A 72 2.55 4.26 5.69
N ILE A 73 1.91 3.16 6.04
CA ILE A 73 2.44 1.82 5.78
C ILE A 73 2.11 1.49 4.32
N CYS A 74 3.05 0.89 3.59
CA CYS A 74 2.87 0.57 2.18
C CYS A 74 3.47 -0.80 1.88
N ILE A 75 3.19 -1.33 0.68
CA ILE A 75 3.90 -2.53 0.23
C ILE A 75 5.39 -2.21 0.10
N GLY A 76 6.26 -3.04 0.71
CA GLY A 76 7.70 -2.79 0.75
C GLY A 76 8.16 -1.74 1.79
N LYS A 77 7.23 -1.10 2.51
CA LYS A 77 7.51 -0.15 3.60
C LYS A 77 6.63 -0.49 4.81
N PRO A 78 7.07 -1.42 5.66
CA PRO A 78 6.26 -1.94 6.77
C PRO A 78 6.11 -0.94 7.94
N LEU A 79 6.93 0.12 7.95
CA LEU A 79 6.92 1.15 8.98
C LEU A 79 6.85 2.53 8.32
N PRO A 80 6.05 3.45 8.86
CA PRO A 80 6.07 4.86 8.48
C PRO A 80 7.43 5.54 8.72
N GLY A 81 7.64 6.68 8.07
CA GLY A 81 8.86 7.47 8.21
C GLY A 81 9.11 7.95 9.66
N PRO A 82 10.38 8.17 10.04
CA PRO A 82 10.75 8.63 11.38
C PRO A 82 10.29 10.05 11.71
N GLU A 83 9.99 10.87 10.70
CA GLU A 83 9.57 12.28 10.82
C GLU A 83 8.12 12.46 11.30
N CYS A 84 7.45 11.36 11.57
CA CYS A 84 6.01 11.31 11.70
C CYS A 84 5.63 11.10 13.18
N PHE A 85 4.68 11.89 13.69
CA PHE A 85 4.33 11.99 15.12
C PHE A 85 4.00 10.63 15.74
N GLY A 86 4.92 10.10 16.55
CA GLY A 86 4.70 8.85 17.27
C GLY A 86 5.85 7.86 17.20
N GLY A 87 6.93 8.09 16.44
CA GLY A 87 8.21 7.36 16.56
C GLY A 87 8.21 5.83 16.33
N GLU A 88 7.03 5.24 16.20
CA GLU A 88 6.73 3.83 15.89
C GLU A 88 5.98 3.69 14.56
N GLY A 89 5.66 4.81 13.90
CA GLY A 89 4.93 4.80 12.65
C GLY A 89 3.94 5.95 12.49
N GLY A 90 4.37 7.17 12.79
CA GLY A 90 3.46 8.26 13.13
C GLY A 90 2.96 9.13 11.99
N GLY A 91 2.50 8.53 10.90
CA GLY A 91 1.50 9.14 10.03
C GLY A 91 1.81 10.14 8.89
N GLY A 92 1.41 9.77 7.67
CA GLY A 92 1.71 10.40 6.39
C GLY A 92 0.47 10.98 5.75
N SER A 93 0.63 12.19 5.22
CA SER A 93 -0.41 12.94 4.53
C SER A 93 -0.71 12.33 3.16
N GLY A 94 -1.70 11.44 3.08
CA GLY A 94 -2.29 10.91 1.84
C GLY A 94 -3.82 10.77 1.95
N ALA A 95 -4.54 11.33 0.98
CA ALA A 95 -6.01 11.33 0.82
C ALA A 95 -6.88 11.54 2.09
N GLY A 96 -6.75 12.70 2.75
CA GLY A 96 -7.84 13.28 3.57
C GLY A 96 -7.71 13.21 5.09
N GLY A 97 -6.55 12.82 5.63
CA GLY A 97 -6.21 12.93 7.06
C GLY A 97 -5.33 14.13 7.39
N ALA A 98 -5.25 14.51 8.67
CA ALA A 98 -4.29 15.52 9.14
C ALA A 98 -2.83 15.12 8.80
N PRO A 99 -1.92 16.07 8.51
CA PRO A 99 -0.50 15.76 8.28
C PRO A 99 0.09 15.09 9.52
N GLY A 100 0.75 13.94 9.37
CA GLY A 100 1.19 13.20 10.56
C GLY A 100 0.33 11.98 10.92
N MET A 101 -0.61 11.50 10.08
CA MET A 101 -1.53 10.38 10.43
C MET A 101 -1.39 9.13 9.55
N GLN A 102 -1.42 7.91 10.11
CA GLN A 102 -1.20 6.68 9.33
C GLN A 102 -2.34 6.43 8.32
N CYS A 103 -3.53 6.97 8.65
CA CYS A 103 -4.76 6.82 7.88
C CYS A 103 -5.48 8.17 7.73
N PRO A 104 -6.41 8.27 6.76
CA PRO A 104 -7.32 9.41 6.65
C PRO A 104 -8.14 9.65 7.92
N ASP A 105 -8.66 10.86 8.08
CA ASP A 105 -9.43 11.24 9.27
C ASP A 105 -10.65 10.34 9.46
N GLY A 106 -10.82 9.81 10.67
CA GLY A 106 -11.94 8.93 11.03
C GLY A 106 -11.74 7.46 10.64
N VAL A 107 -10.61 7.09 10.03
CA VAL A 107 -10.25 5.70 9.73
C VAL A 107 -9.36 5.16 10.86
N GLN A 108 -9.67 3.95 11.35
CA GLN A 108 -8.87 3.31 12.39
C GLN A 108 -7.54 2.80 11.84
N GLU A 109 -6.46 3.11 12.55
CA GLU A 109 -5.12 2.54 12.29
C GLU A 109 -5.01 1.08 12.77
N CYS A 110 -4.22 0.29 12.06
CA CYS A 110 -3.96 -1.12 12.35
C CYS A 110 -2.60 -1.58 11.83
N GLY A 111 -2.16 -2.77 12.26
CA GLY A 111 -0.98 -3.44 11.70
C GLY A 111 0.35 -3.14 12.41
N LEU A 112 0.43 -2.09 13.23
CA LEU A 112 1.59 -1.84 14.11
C LEU A 112 1.37 -2.39 15.53
N ALA A 113 2.47 -2.55 16.26
CA ALA A 113 2.42 -2.95 17.66
C ALA A 113 1.63 -1.94 18.50
N GLY A 114 0.73 -2.43 19.36
CA GLY A 114 -0.10 -1.59 20.23
C GLY A 114 -1.38 -1.04 19.57
N GLN A 115 -1.53 -1.13 18.25
CA GLN A 115 -2.78 -0.77 17.58
C GLN A 115 -3.86 -1.85 17.79
N ALA A 116 -5.11 -1.41 17.96
CA ALA A 116 -6.24 -2.32 18.10
C ALA A 116 -6.52 -3.06 16.78
N PRO A 117 -6.99 -4.31 16.83
CA PRO A 117 -7.44 -5.01 15.62
C PRO A 117 -8.61 -4.27 14.96
N CYS A 118 -8.77 -4.45 13.66
CA CYS A 118 -9.90 -3.87 12.95
C CYS A 118 -11.23 -4.42 13.48
N PRO A 119 -12.31 -3.61 13.48
CA PRO A 119 -13.64 -4.07 13.85
C PRO A 119 -14.12 -5.21 12.96
N THR A 120 -15.11 -5.97 13.43
CA THR A 120 -15.77 -7.01 12.60
C THR A 120 -16.29 -6.41 11.28
N GLY A 121 -16.01 -7.07 10.15
CA GLY A 121 -16.38 -6.60 8.82
C GLY A 121 -15.40 -5.61 8.20
N TYR A 122 -14.20 -5.46 8.79
CA TYR A 122 -13.11 -4.66 8.25
C TYR A 122 -11.83 -5.49 8.16
N TYR A 123 -10.98 -5.16 7.19
CA TYR A 123 -9.63 -5.70 7.07
C TYR A 123 -8.59 -4.61 7.19
N CYS A 124 -7.42 -4.98 7.72
CA CYS A 124 -6.27 -4.08 7.74
C CYS A 124 -5.60 -4.07 6.36
N ILE A 125 -5.79 -2.99 5.61
CA ILE A 125 -5.16 -2.78 4.30
C ILE A 125 -4.12 -1.69 4.48
N THR A 126 -2.84 -2.06 4.35
CA THR A 126 -1.68 -1.15 4.43
C THR A 126 -1.76 -0.15 5.59
N GLY A 127 -2.15 -0.64 6.77
CA GLY A 127 -2.21 0.15 7.98
C GLY A 127 -3.57 0.73 8.33
N CYS A 128 -4.58 0.60 7.46
CA CYS A 128 -5.88 1.22 7.69
C CYS A 128 -7.02 0.21 7.63
N CYS A 129 -7.94 0.30 8.58
CA CYS A 129 -9.12 -0.57 8.59
C CYS A 129 -10.08 -0.15 7.49
N GLN A 130 -10.19 -0.97 6.45
CA GLN A 130 -11.11 -0.77 5.33
C GLN A 130 -12.29 -1.74 5.45
N PHE A 131 -13.48 -1.25 5.12
CA PHE A 131 -14.69 -2.08 5.14
C PHE A 131 -14.56 -3.20 4.11
N GLU A 132 -14.86 -4.44 4.50
CA GLU A 132 -14.96 -5.58 3.58
C GLU A 132 -16.18 -5.36 2.67
N PRO A 133 -15.98 -5.07 1.38
CA PRO A 133 -17.11 -4.95 0.48
C PRO A 133 -17.70 -6.35 0.25
N GLN A 134 -19.03 -6.43 0.33
CA GLN A 134 -19.82 -7.66 0.13
C GLN A 134 -20.27 -7.82 -1.31
#